data_AF-X1T4Y1-F1
#
_entry.id   AF-X1T4Y1-F1
#
_cell.length_a   1.000
_cell.length_b   1.000
_cell.length_c   1.000
_cell.angle_alpha   90.00
_cell.angle_beta   90.00
_cell.angle_gamma   90.00
#
_symmetry.space_group_name_H-M   'P 1'
#
loop_
_entity.id
_entity.type
_entity.pdbx_description
1 polymer ?
#
loop_
_entity_poly.entity_id
_entity_poly.type
_entity_poly.pdbx_seq_one_letter_code
_entity_poly.pdbx_strand_id
1 'polypeptide(L)' 'MKVNEGVYKQEQWSSFKGLLHSGDINTYTVKSITKHLTRKYTKGIVTDSGVVKPISLAEENCYVN' A
#
# COMPACT_ATOMS: atom_id res chain seq x y z
N MET A 1 -3.39 -8.13 -6.66
CA MET A 1 -4.15 -8.01 -7.92
C MET A 1 -5.35 -7.08 -7.73
N LYS A 2 -5.59 -6.14 -8.66
CA LYS A 2 -6.83 -5.33 -8.68
C LYS A 2 -8.01 -6.22 -9.09
N VAL A 3 -9.08 -6.22 -8.31
CA VAL A 3 -10.32 -6.95 -8.64
C VAL A 3 -11.35 -6.00 -9.24
N ASN A 4 -11.53 -4.83 -8.61
CA ASN A 4 -12.42 -3.75 -9.05
C ASN A 4 -11.82 -2.40 -8.63
N GLU A 5 -12.45 -1.28 -9.01
CA GLU A 5 -12.05 0.05 -8.52
C GLU A 5 -12.11 0.10 -6.99
N GLY A 6 -11.00 0.48 -6.35
CA GLY A 6 -10.87 0.46 -4.89
C GLY A 6 -10.85 -0.93 -4.24
N VAL A 7 -10.91 -2.04 -4.99
CA VAL A 7 -10.93 -3.41 -4.41
C VAL A 7 -9.74 -4.23 -4.91
N TYR A 8 -8.92 -4.70 -3.97
CA TYR A 8 -7.67 -5.38 -4.27
C TYR A 8 -7.56 -6.69 -3.49
N LYS A 9 -7.17 -7.77 -4.18
CA LYS A 9 -6.72 -9.01 -3.54
C LYS A 9 -5.22 -8.95 -3.28
N GLN A 10 -4.82 -9.33 -2.07
CA GLN A 10 -3.42 -9.42 -1.67
C GLN A 10 -3.19 -10.75 -0.96
N GLU A 11 -2.04 -11.37 -1.24
CA GLU A 11 -1.56 -12.49 -0.45
C GLU A 11 -0.96 -11.99 0.86
N GLN A 12 -1.40 -12.58 1.95
CA GLN A 12 -0.86 -12.39 3.28
C GLN A 12 -0.04 -13.62 3.63
N TRP A 13 1.25 -13.36 3.83
CA TRP A 13 2.21 -14.37 4.25
C TRP A 13 2.36 -14.31 5.76
N SER A 14 2.53 -15.49 6.38
CA SER A 14 2.93 -15.55 7.78
C SER A 14 4.26 -14.84 7.96
N SER A 15 4.36 -13.99 8.98
CA SER A 15 5.65 -13.44 9.38
C SER A 15 6.49 -14.52 10.05
N PHE A 16 7.82 -14.40 9.98
CA PHE A 16 8.72 -15.33 10.66
C PHE A 16 8.44 -15.42 12.17
N LYS A 17 8.18 -14.27 12.81
CA LYS A 17 7.74 -14.22 14.21
C LYS A 17 6.43 -14.99 14.44
N GLY A 18 5.47 -14.86 13.53
CA GLY A 18 4.20 -15.59 13.61
C GLY A 18 4.36 -17.10 13.51
N LEU A 19 5.28 -17.57 12.67
CA LEU A 19 5.63 -18.99 12.55
C LEU A 19 6.28 -19.51 13.84
N LEU A 20 7.21 -18.77 14.44
CA LEU A 20 7.83 -19.13 15.71
C LEU A 20 6.81 -19.31 16.84
N HIS A 21 5.80 -18.43 16.91
CA HIS A 21 4.73 -18.54 17.91
C HIS A 21 3.73 -19.66 17.64
N SER A 22 3.65 -20.18 16.40
CA SER A 22 2.69 -21.21 16.03
C SER A 22 3.07 -22.61 16.51
N GLY A 23 4.32 -22.83 16.92
CA GLY A 23 4.84 -24.15 17.34
C GLY A 23 5.19 -25.09 16.17
N ASP A 24 4.83 -24.73 14.94
CA ASP A 24 5.17 -25.47 13.72
C ASP A 24 5.74 -24.52 12.65
N ILE A 25 7.07 -24.46 12.59
CA ILE A 25 7.83 -23.59 11.68
C ILE A 25 7.75 -24.04 10.22
N ASN A 26 7.56 -25.33 9.97
CA ASN A 26 7.59 -25.89 8.62
C ASN A 26 6.28 -25.67 7.87
N THR A 27 5.21 -25.36 8.60
CA THR A 27 3.88 -25.13 8.04
C THR A 27 3.59 -23.62 8.00
N TYR A 28 3.65 -23.02 6.81
CA TYR A 28 3.18 -21.64 6.59
C TYR A 28 1.91 -21.64 5.74
N THR A 29 0.94 -20.81 6.13
CA THR A 29 -0.32 -20.66 5.40
C THR A 29 -0.35 -19.30 4.71
N VAL A 30 -0.46 -19.31 3.38
CA VAL A 30 -0.71 -18.09 2.60
C VAL A 30 -2.21 -17.84 2.58
N LYS A 31 -2.63 -16.67 3.07
CA LYS A 31 -4.04 -16.26 3.09
C LYS A 31 -4.30 -15.23 2.01
N SER A 32 -5.42 -15.36 1.31
CA SER A 32 -5.88 -14.29 0.41
C SER A 32 -6.76 -13.33 1.19
N ILE A 33 -6.37 -12.06 1.22
CA ILE A 33 -7.15 -10.98 1.83
C ILE A 33 -7.68 -10.03 0.76
N THR A 34 -8.93 -9.59 0.91
CA THR A 34 -9.54 -8.57 0.03
C THR A 34 -9.55 -7.23 0.76
N LYS A 35 -8.95 -6.22 0.16
CA LYS A 35 -8.86 -4.86 0.69
C LYS A 35 -9.81 -3.94 -0.05
N HIS A 36 -10.65 -3.24 0.69
CA HIS A 36 -11.51 -2.18 0.19
C HIS A 36 -10.86 -0.83 0.53
N LEU A 37 -10.26 -0.19 -0.45
CA LEU A 37 -9.67 1.14 -0.34
C LEU A 37 -10.75 2.19 -0.64
N THR A 38 -11.21 2.88 0.41
CA THR A 38 -12.26 3.90 0.32
C THR A 38 -11.73 5.31 0.06
N ARG A 39 -10.42 5.53 0.20
CA ARG A 39 -9.80 6.86 0.03
C ARG A 39 -9.14 6.97 -1.33
N LYS A 40 -9.46 8.04 -2.07
CA LYS A 40 -8.64 8.51 -3.19
C LYS A 40 -7.27 8.89 -2.62
N TYR A 41 -6.23 8.13 -2.93
CA TYR A 41 -4.90 8.31 -2.36
C TYR A 41 -4.19 9.49 -3.06
N THR A 42 -4.53 10.72 -2.66
CA THR A 42 -3.95 11.97 -3.19
C THR A 42 -2.66 12.34 -2.47
N LYS A 43 -1.80 11.36 -2.13
CA LYS A 43 -0.52 11.67 -1.47
C LYS A 43 0.53 12.23 -2.43
N GLY A 44 0.24 12.18 -3.73
CA GLY A 44 1.23 12.47 -4.74
C GLY A 44 0.75 12.23 -6.16
N ILE A 45 1.60 12.61 -7.10
CA ILE A 45 1.49 12.28 -8.52
C ILE A 45 2.25 10.96 -8.72
N VAL A 46 1.57 9.94 -9.24
CA VAL A 46 2.20 8.66 -9.60
C VAL A 46 2.86 8.83 -10.96
N THR A 47 4.17 8.61 -11.05
CA THR A 47 4.91 8.65 -12.32
C THR A 47 4.66 7.37 -13.12
N ASP A 48 4.99 7.39 -14.42
CA ASP A 48 4.88 6.21 -15.30
C ASP A 48 5.72 5.01 -14.82
N SER A 49 6.76 5.28 -14.01
CA SER A 49 7.58 4.26 -13.34
C SER A 49 6.97 3.70 -12.04
N GLY A 50 5.79 4.17 -11.62
CA GLY A 50 5.10 3.74 -10.39
C GLY A 50 5.59 4.40 -9.11
N VAL A 51 6.51 5.37 -9.19
CA VAL A 51 6.97 6.15 -8.03
C VAL A 51 5.95 7.22 -7.68
N VAL A 52 5.59 7.33 -6.41
CA VAL A 52 4.68 8.38 -5.91
C VAL A 52 5.50 9.60 -5.51
N LYS A 53 5.44 10.67 -6.30
CA LYS A 53 6.05 11.97 -5.93
C LYS A 53 5.06 12.75 -5.05
N PRO A 54 5.46 13.24 -3.87
CA PRO A 54 4.60 14.09 -3.05
C PRO A 54 4.02 15.26 -3.85
N ILE A 55 2.79 15.67 -3.53
CA ILE A 55 2.27 16.94 -4.03
C ILE A 55 3.12 18.04 -3.39
N SER A 56 3.95 18.71 -4.19
CA SER A 56 4.60 19.94 -3.74
C SER A 56 3.53 21.02 -3.63
N LEU A 57 3.34 21.59 -2.43
CA LEU A 57 2.73 22.90 -2.31
C LEU A 57 3.66 23.84 -3.07
N ALA A 58 3.26 24.26 -4.27
CA ALA A 58 3.88 25.45 -4.85
C ALA A 58 3.57 26.57 -3.87
N GLU A 59 4.59 27.18 -3.27
CA GLU A 59 4.44 28.48 -2.64
C GLU A 59 4.12 29.48 -3.74
N GLU A 60 2.86 29.54 -4.17
CA GLU A 60 2.37 30.64 -4.99
C GLU A 60 2.31 31.88 -4.07
N ASN A 61 3.34 32.74 -4.21
CA ASN A 61 3.35 34.17 -3.86
C ASN A 61 3.73 34.62 -2.44
N CYS A 62 4.85 34.19 -1.85
CA CYS A 62 5.37 34.80 -0.61
C CYS A 62 6.53 35.81 -0.77
N TYR A 63 6.83 36.29 -1.97
CA TYR A 63 7.67 37.50 -2.15
C TYR A 63 7.15 38.36 -3.30
N VAL A 64 6.18 39.23 -2.99
CA VAL A 64 5.92 40.45 -3.76
C VAL A 64 6.61 41.58 -2.99
N ASN A 65 7.67 42.12 -3.63
CA ASN A 65 8.48 43.31 -3.29
C ASN A 65 8.54 43.78 -1.84
#